data_AF-A0A562KA86-F1
#
_entry.id   AF-A0A562KA86-F1
#
_cell.length_a   1.000
_cell.length_b   1.000
_cell.length_c   1.000
_cell.angle_alpha   90.00
_cell.angle_beta   90.00
_cell.angle_gamma   90.00
#
_symmetry.space_group_name_H-M   'P 1'
#
loop_
_entity.id
_entity.type
_entity.pdbx_description
1 polymer ?
#
loop_
_entity_poly.entity_id
_entity_poly.type
_entity_poly.pdbx_seq_one_letter_code
_entity_poly.pdbx_strand_id
1 'polypeptide(L)'
;MKKLVLFFLLISLGLQAQIQKISELSKNRFLDSKIIYDENGDDVWGYFLLYQSDKTSKSVLELEFVVLDKNLNKVGSNSFQQEYLNTWLFSAYPTIDYLKKRNGELIIAIDFEDVIDYGSYFFKKIDLKNFVVSPGYFSRNGKTIQDENILEKFERKNVLPDFFRPVPNCGFIKYERELKGKNEFSGLVEFEKADIKGYSFYDLDLNKKWEIKYNLSKDYGENHYREIANDKYLILSKEFYGKAYKGKSKYFYEVKDITNGSEVFTIPRDDAKYTYSKSNLFIENNKIFIFERVFEFHKDSEYDNTKCLGISKRVYDIETKSLVEQKLMFWTDLNTFFEISKYGKLKSDFIHFLDFRVTTDGKTIVVGEGFNPGQSTSIKNFYTLILDKDFKAESFKEIAKQKNTINDYSAYGNTLEKNGLFDYMYSQKIKNDEFVYFYGDNEVKRGFLNTIIPELAEALPDNWVLGIVTYADGEFKNQKVKLKTSKGKIYPLKAKKGYIILQEVTKSDVEIRLEKIDY
;
A
#
# COMPACT_ATOMS: atom_id res chain seq x y z
N MET A 1 -24.53 59.96 -8.87
CA MET A 1 -24.89 58.54 -8.66
C MET A 1 -23.98 57.71 -9.55
N LYS A 2 -22.73 57.39 -9.18
CA LYS A 2 -22.22 56.55 -8.08
C LYS A 2 -22.83 55.13 -8.07
N LYS A 3 -22.01 54.21 -8.58
CA LYS A 3 -21.77 52.82 -8.14
C LYS A 3 -22.97 51.87 -8.21
N LEU A 4 -22.94 50.91 -9.15
CA LEU A 4 -23.25 49.48 -8.92
C LEU A 4 -23.32 48.68 -10.25
N VAL A 5 -22.20 48.52 -10.96
CA VAL A 5 -22.10 47.47 -12.00
C VAL A 5 -20.74 46.73 -11.98
N LEU A 6 -19.83 47.08 -11.06
CA LEU A 6 -18.52 46.44 -10.95
C LEU A 6 -18.44 45.52 -9.73
N PHE A 7 -19.27 44.47 -9.67
CA PHE A 7 -19.17 43.44 -8.62
C PHE A 7 -19.58 42.02 -9.07
N PHE A 8 -19.48 41.72 -10.37
CA PHE A 8 -19.73 40.37 -10.89
C PHE A 8 -18.61 39.81 -11.77
N LEU A 9 -17.39 40.35 -11.63
CA LEU A 9 -16.22 39.99 -12.45
C LEU A 9 -14.95 39.76 -11.62
N LEU A 10 -15.10 39.24 -10.39
CA LEU A 10 -14.00 38.97 -9.46
C LEU A 10 -14.18 37.68 -8.61
N ILE A 11 -14.89 36.65 -9.11
CA ILE A 11 -15.04 35.35 -8.38
C ILE A 11 -14.50 34.14 -9.17
N SER A 12 -14.00 34.30 -10.39
CA SER A 12 -13.31 33.19 -11.11
C SER A 12 -11.79 33.10 -10.86
N LEU A 13 -11.22 33.89 -9.95
CA LEU A 13 -9.77 33.93 -9.67
C LEU A 13 -9.30 32.99 -8.54
N GLY A 14 -10.12 32.06 -8.06
CA GLY A 14 -9.84 31.29 -6.84
C GLY A 14 -9.44 29.82 -7.00
N LEU A 15 -9.26 29.30 -8.22
CA LEU A 15 -8.94 27.89 -8.46
C LEU A 15 -7.82 27.73 -9.49
N GLN A 16 -6.71 28.45 -9.30
CA GLN A 16 -5.48 28.04 -9.98
C GLN A 16 -4.96 26.81 -9.26
N ALA A 17 -4.92 25.68 -9.95
CA ALA A 17 -4.17 24.51 -9.53
C ALA A 17 -2.75 24.97 -9.16
N GLN A 18 -2.24 24.52 -8.02
CA GLN A 18 -0.85 24.81 -7.68
C GLN A 18 0.02 23.88 -8.55
N ILE A 19 0.79 24.48 -9.44
CA ILE A 19 1.67 23.78 -10.38
C ILE A 19 3.10 23.97 -9.91
N GLN A 20 3.84 22.88 -9.82
CA GLN A 20 5.26 22.91 -9.53
C GLN A 20 5.99 22.03 -10.55
N LYS A 21 6.94 22.61 -11.30
CA LYS A 21 7.85 21.82 -12.10
C LYS A 21 8.97 21.29 -11.23
N ILE A 22 9.22 19.98 -11.33
CA ILE A 22 10.25 19.29 -10.55
C ILE A 22 11.64 19.79 -10.97
N SER A 23 11.83 20.12 -12.26
CA SER A 23 13.07 20.72 -12.79
C SER A 23 13.33 22.16 -12.33
N GLU A 24 12.30 22.88 -11.87
CA GLU A 24 12.47 24.24 -11.34
C GLU A 24 12.86 24.23 -9.85
N LEU A 25 12.66 23.11 -9.16
CA LEU A 25 12.99 22.94 -7.73
C LEU A 25 14.47 22.62 -7.49
N SER A 26 15.14 22.02 -8.48
CA SER A 26 16.57 21.72 -8.46
C SER A 26 17.11 21.61 -9.90
N LYS A 27 18.37 22.01 -10.09
CA LYS A 27 19.11 21.83 -11.36
C LYS A 27 19.62 20.40 -11.55
N ASN A 28 19.46 19.56 -10.53
CA ASN A 28 19.99 18.21 -10.45
C ASN A 28 19.05 17.20 -11.10
N ARG A 29 19.56 16.00 -11.40
CA ARG A 29 18.75 14.95 -12.05
C ARG A 29 17.75 14.37 -11.05
N PHE A 30 16.45 14.46 -11.32
CA PHE A 30 15.42 13.82 -10.50
C PHE A 30 15.61 12.29 -10.45
N LEU A 31 15.50 11.72 -9.25
CA LEU A 31 15.60 10.28 -9.01
C LEU A 31 14.27 9.68 -8.55
N ASP A 32 13.67 10.23 -7.49
CA ASP A 32 12.53 9.60 -6.82
C ASP A 32 11.64 10.64 -6.08
N SER A 33 10.40 10.26 -5.80
CA SER A 33 9.46 11.05 -4.99
C SER A 33 8.61 10.18 -4.07
N LYS A 34 8.38 10.64 -2.83
CA LYS A 34 7.48 9.99 -1.87
C LYS A 34 6.52 10.97 -1.21
N ILE A 35 5.35 10.46 -0.85
CA ILE A 35 4.37 11.19 -0.04
C ILE A 35 4.82 11.15 1.42
N ILE A 36 4.83 12.31 2.06
CA ILE A 36 5.03 12.46 3.50
C ILE A 36 3.65 12.52 4.14
N TYR A 37 3.28 11.49 4.89
CA TYR A 37 2.07 11.51 5.71
C TYR A 37 2.30 12.23 7.04
N ASP A 38 1.22 12.69 7.66
CA ASP A 38 1.26 13.13 9.05
C ASP A 38 1.67 11.99 10.01
N GLU A 39 1.82 12.33 11.30
CA GLU A 39 2.34 11.37 12.28
C GLU A 39 1.39 10.19 12.50
N ASN A 40 0.08 10.41 12.35
CA ASN A 40 -0.93 9.37 12.50
C ASN A 40 -1.13 8.56 11.21
N GLY A 41 -0.70 9.10 10.06
CA GLY A 41 -0.91 8.50 8.73
C GLY A 41 -2.23 8.88 8.07
N ASP A 42 -3.00 9.82 8.64
CA ASP A 42 -4.39 10.10 8.26
C ASP A 42 -4.50 11.04 7.04
N ASP A 43 -3.56 11.97 6.90
CA ASP A 43 -3.52 12.95 5.82
C ASP A 43 -2.08 13.16 5.31
N VAL A 44 -1.98 13.81 4.15
CA VAL A 44 -0.70 14.21 3.56
C VAL A 44 -0.17 15.46 4.26
N TRP A 45 1.03 15.37 4.79
CA TRP A 45 1.80 16.50 5.31
C TRP A 45 2.56 17.23 4.20
N GLY A 46 3.12 16.48 3.24
CA GLY A 46 3.94 17.03 2.17
C GLY A 46 4.50 15.98 1.21
N TYR A 47 5.53 16.35 0.48
CA TYR A 47 6.18 15.52 -0.54
C TYR A 47 7.69 15.62 -0.43
N PHE A 48 8.37 14.49 -0.54
CA PHE A 48 9.81 14.38 -0.57
C PHE A 48 10.25 14.11 -2.00
N LEU A 49 11.19 14.89 -2.51
CA LEU A 49 11.77 14.74 -3.84
C LEU A 49 13.27 14.52 -3.71
N LEU A 50 13.81 13.55 -4.43
CA LEU A 50 15.23 13.20 -4.42
C LEU A 50 15.86 13.48 -5.78
N TYR A 51 17.04 14.08 -5.77
CA TYR A 51 17.81 14.44 -6.94
C TYR A 51 19.27 13.99 -6.82
N GLN A 52 19.88 13.64 -7.94
CA GLN A 52 21.30 13.38 -8.08
C GLN A 52 22.01 14.65 -8.55
N SER A 53 22.86 15.21 -7.71
CA SER A 53 23.67 16.40 -8.04
C SER A 53 24.91 16.06 -8.84
N ASP A 54 25.78 15.23 -8.27
CA ASP A 54 27.05 14.86 -8.89
C ASP A 54 27.53 13.48 -8.40
N LYS A 55 28.58 12.95 -9.04
CA LYS A 55 29.34 11.78 -8.58
C LYS A 55 30.60 12.27 -7.89
N THR A 56 30.66 12.11 -6.57
CA THR A 56 31.86 12.48 -5.79
C THR A 56 32.95 11.42 -5.92
N SER A 57 32.58 10.16 -6.18
CA SER A 57 33.51 9.07 -6.50
C SER A 57 32.87 8.01 -7.42
N LYS A 58 33.58 6.90 -7.70
CA LYS A 58 33.04 5.79 -8.52
C LYS A 58 31.82 5.11 -7.91
N SER A 59 31.62 5.23 -6.59
CA SER A 59 30.60 4.53 -5.82
C SER A 59 29.83 5.45 -4.85
N VAL A 60 30.02 6.77 -4.92
CA VAL A 60 29.33 7.74 -4.06
C VAL A 60 28.71 8.85 -4.92
N LEU A 61 27.45 9.18 -4.62
CA LEU A 61 26.69 10.29 -5.19
C LEU A 61 26.53 11.40 -4.17
N GLU A 62 26.58 12.64 -4.64
CA GLU A 62 25.98 13.77 -3.94
C GLU A 62 24.50 13.82 -4.32
N LEU A 63 23.61 13.67 -3.33
CA LEU A 63 22.17 13.76 -3.49
C LEU A 63 21.67 15.08 -2.90
N GLU A 64 20.68 15.67 -3.54
CA GLU A 64 19.89 16.77 -2.98
C GLU A 64 18.48 16.25 -2.72
N PHE A 65 17.88 16.61 -1.59
CA PHE A 65 16.45 16.45 -1.40
C PHE A 65 15.74 17.80 -1.32
N VAL A 66 14.48 17.80 -1.75
CA VAL A 66 13.56 18.92 -1.61
C VAL A 66 12.31 18.44 -0.90
N VAL A 67 11.88 19.18 0.12
CA VAL A 67 10.64 18.94 0.84
C VAL A 67 9.62 20.00 0.43
N LEU A 68 8.46 19.54 -0.01
CA LEU A 68 7.29 20.37 -0.28
C LEU A 68 6.25 20.17 0.82
N ASP A 69 5.52 21.22 1.19
CA ASP A 69 4.29 21.08 1.98
C ASP A 69 3.17 20.42 1.15
N LYS A 70 2.06 20.09 1.81
CA LYS A 70 0.86 19.53 1.15
C LYS A 70 0.22 20.41 0.07
N ASN A 71 0.66 21.66 -0.06
CA ASN A 71 0.21 22.57 -1.11
C ASN A 71 1.20 22.62 -2.28
N LEU A 72 2.37 21.95 -2.19
CA LEU A 72 3.48 22.02 -3.15
C LEU A 72 4.42 23.23 -2.96
N ASN A 73 4.36 23.93 -1.83
CA ASN A 73 5.35 24.97 -1.51
C ASN A 73 6.64 24.33 -1.00
N LYS A 74 7.80 24.74 -1.54
CA LYS A 74 9.10 24.33 -1.00
C LYS A 74 9.26 24.85 0.43
N VAL A 75 9.38 23.93 1.38
CA VAL A 75 9.63 24.25 2.81
C VAL A 75 11.09 24.06 3.21
N GLY A 76 11.83 23.24 2.47
CA GLY A 76 13.25 23.05 2.71
C GLY A 76 13.94 22.18 1.69
N SER A 77 15.25 22.17 1.75
CA SER A 77 16.14 21.31 0.95
C SER A 77 17.51 21.27 1.58
N ASN A 78 18.22 20.17 1.38
CA ASN A 78 19.64 20.07 1.70
C ASN A 78 20.25 18.93 0.88
N SER A 79 21.57 18.78 0.98
CA SER A 79 22.30 17.72 0.30
C SER A 79 22.95 16.76 1.28
N PHE A 80 23.20 15.53 0.82
CA PHE A 80 23.94 14.52 1.55
C PHE A 80 24.57 13.54 0.58
N GLN A 81 25.61 12.87 1.04
CA GLN A 81 26.28 11.82 0.27
C GLN A 81 25.67 10.45 0.56
N GLN A 82 25.61 9.66 -0.50
CA GLN A 82 25.04 8.33 -0.47
C GLN A 82 25.84 7.42 -1.40
N GLU A 83 26.15 6.21 -0.92
CA GLU A 83 26.72 5.19 -1.79
C GLU A 83 25.74 4.84 -2.91
N TYR A 84 26.26 4.34 -4.02
CA TYR A 84 25.44 3.67 -5.02
C TYR A 84 26.22 2.51 -5.64
N LEU A 85 25.51 1.54 -6.20
CA LEU A 85 26.17 0.41 -6.84
C LEU A 85 26.47 0.76 -8.29
N ASN A 86 27.75 0.77 -8.63
CA ASN A 86 28.22 0.99 -9.97
C ASN A 86 29.16 -0.16 -10.38
N THR A 87 28.63 -1.14 -11.09
CA THR A 87 29.42 -2.23 -11.66
C THR A 87 29.61 -2.00 -13.16
N TRP A 88 30.47 -2.80 -13.79
CA TRP A 88 30.63 -2.75 -15.23
C TRP A 88 29.39 -3.24 -16.01
N LEU A 89 28.49 -3.99 -15.37
CA LEU A 89 27.27 -4.55 -15.98
C LEU A 89 26.04 -3.65 -15.79
N PHE A 90 25.96 -2.93 -14.67
CA PHE A 90 24.80 -2.09 -14.34
C PHE A 90 25.14 -1.05 -13.27
N SER A 91 24.32 -0.02 -13.18
CA SER A 91 24.28 0.92 -12.05
C SER A 91 22.93 0.84 -11.36
N ALA A 92 22.91 0.69 -10.04
CA ALA A 92 21.71 0.84 -9.22
C ALA A 92 21.78 2.15 -8.44
N TYR A 93 20.83 3.04 -8.73
CA TYR A 93 20.74 4.34 -8.10
C TYR A 93 19.93 4.26 -6.79
N PRO A 94 20.19 5.15 -5.82
CA PRO A 94 19.43 5.20 -4.58
C PRO A 94 17.96 5.53 -4.84
N THR A 95 17.06 4.77 -4.23
CA THR A 95 15.62 5.05 -4.15
C THR A 95 15.19 5.13 -2.70
N ILE A 96 14.07 5.80 -2.43
CA ILE A 96 13.48 5.80 -1.09
C ILE A 96 12.52 4.62 -1.02
N ASP A 97 12.70 3.69 -0.10
CA ASP A 97 11.73 2.59 0.08
C ASP A 97 10.78 2.85 1.24
N TYR A 98 11.27 3.53 2.29
CA TYR A 98 10.47 3.95 3.44
C TYR A 98 10.68 5.43 3.76
N LEU A 99 9.59 6.10 4.11
CA LEU A 99 9.61 7.49 4.56
C LEU A 99 8.55 7.69 5.64
N LYS A 100 8.95 8.26 6.79
CA LYS A 100 8.03 8.55 7.89
C LYS A 100 8.37 9.86 8.59
N LYS A 101 7.34 10.67 8.84
CA LYS A 101 7.42 11.83 9.73
C LYS A 101 7.17 11.41 11.18
N ARG A 102 8.02 11.86 12.11
CA ARG A 102 7.83 11.69 13.56
C ARG A 102 8.59 12.76 14.34
N ASN A 103 7.95 13.38 15.34
CA ASN A 103 8.59 14.29 16.29
C ASN A 103 9.41 15.42 15.64
N GLY A 104 8.95 15.95 14.50
CA GLY A 104 9.67 16.99 13.77
C GLY A 104 10.85 16.50 12.93
N GLU A 105 10.99 15.19 12.72
CA GLU A 105 11.99 14.58 11.84
C GLU A 105 11.31 13.79 10.71
N LEU A 106 12.02 13.61 9.59
CA LEU A 106 11.76 12.57 8.60
C LEU A 106 12.78 11.45 8.76
N ILE A 107 12.31 10.22 8.89
CA ILE A 107 13.13 9.02 8.80
C ILE A 107 12.96 8.48 7.39
N ILE A 108 14.08 8.36 6.66
CA ILE A 108 14.12 7.80 5.32
C ILE A 108 14.92 6.50 5.33
N ALA A 109 14.45 5.52 4.57
CA ALA A 109 15.21 4.31 4.24
C ALA A 109 15.54 4.34 2.76
N ILE A 110 16.83 4.31 2.47
CA ILE A 110 17.38 4.27 1.12
C ILE A 110 17.65 2.80 0.77
N ASP A 111 17.18 2.40 -0.41
CA ASP A 111 17.43 1.10 -1.00
C ASP A 111 18.18 1.26 -2.35
N PHE A 112 18.74 0.16 -2.83
CA PHE A 112 19.43 0.04 -4.11
C PHE A 112 18.65 -0.94 -4.97
N GLU A 113 17.74 -0.39 -5.78
CA GLU A 113 16.86 -1.16 -6.65
C GLU A 113 17.65 -2.18 -7.50
N ASP A 114 17.09 -3.39 -7.66
CA ASP A 114 17.57 -4.49 -8.51
C ASP A 114 18.84 -5.26 -8.14
N VAL A 115 19.45 -5.04 -6.97
CA VAL A 115 20.73 -5.72 -6.66
C VAL A 115 20.86 -6.27 -5.25
N ILE A 116 20.17 -5.69 -4.29
CA ILE A 116 20.20 -6.14 -2.90
C ILE A 116 18.76 -6.46 -2.52
N ASP A 117 18.56 -7.65 -1.95
CA ASP A 117 17.25 -8.12 -1.54
C ASP A 117 16.50 -7.06 -0.71
N TYR A 118 15.20 -6.90 -1.00
CA TYR A 118 14.26 -6.02 -0.30
C TYR A 118 14.41 -6.11 1.22
N GLY A 119 14.59 -4.96 1.89
CA GLY A 119 14.64 -4.87 3.36
C GLY A 119 16.02 -4.55 3.94
N SER A 120 17.04 -4.37 3.08
CA SER A 120 18.42 -4.04 3.45
C SER A 120 18.66 -2.53 3.50
N TYR A 121 18.00 -1.85 4.42
CA TYR A 121 17.92 -0.38 4.38
C TYR A 121 19.16 0.34 4.93
N PHE A 122 19.50 1.46 4.27
CA PHE A 122 20.30 2.53 4.85
C PHE A 122 19.39 3.66 5.32
N PHE A 123 19.34 3.86 6.64
CA PHE A 123 18.48 4.87 7.23
C PHE A 123 19.22 6.19 7.44
N LYS A 124 18.50 7.29 7.28
CA LYS A 124 18.92 8.64 7.66
C LYS A 124 17.74 9.37 8.29
N LYS A 125 18.04 10.34 9.15
CA LYS A 125 17.07 11.28 9.70
C LYS A 125 17.29 12.66 9.11
N ILE A 126 16.20 13.39 8.92
CA ILE A 126 16.20 14.78 8.47
C ILE A 126 15.39 15.60 9.46
N ASP A 127 16.03 16.56 10.12
CA ASP A 127 15.35 17.52 10.99
C ASP A 127 14.49 18.46 10.13
N LEU A 128 13.18 18.58 10.41
CA LEU A 128 12.27 19.39 9.58
C LEU A 128 12.31 20.90 9.89
N LYS A 129 13.06 21.32 10.91
CA LYS A 129 13.23 22.73 11.26
C LYS A 129 14.40 23.36 10.50
N ASN A 130 15.51 22.63 10.35
CA ASN A 130 16.73 23.13 9.70
C ASN A 130 17.17 22.29 8.49
N PHE A 131 16.49 21.19 8.20
CA PHE A 131 16.77 20.28 7.08
C PHE A 131 18.16 19.67 7.12
N VAL A 132 18.77 19.56 8.30
CA VAL A 132 20.06 18.87 8.49
C VAL A 132 19.83 17.36 8.44
N VAL A 133 20.70 16.67 7.69
CA VAL A 133 20.69 15.21 7.55
C VAL A 133 21.63 14.59 8.59
N SER A 134 21.17 13.57 9.29
CA SER A 134 22.00 12.80 10.22
C SER A 134 23.04 11.94 9.48
N PRO A 135 24.07 11.47 10.19
CA PRO A 135 24.81 10.27 9.77
C PRO A 135 23.87 9.13 9.40
N GLY A 136 24.34 8.27 8.49
CA GLY A 136 23.58 7.07 8.11
C GLY A 136 23.59 6.04 9.22
N TYR A 137 22.57 5.19 9.29
CA TYR A 137 22.59 4.01 10.16
C TYR A 137 21.91 2.83 9.51
N PHE A 138 22.36 1.62 9.84
CA PHE A 138 21.82 0.38 9.31
C PHE A 138 22.08 -0.75 10.30
N SER A 139 21.41 -1.89 10.13
CA SER A 139 21.69 -3.07 10.95
C SER A 139 22.34 -4.19 10.15
N ARG A 140 23.28 -4.86 10.81
CA ARG A 140 23.95 -6.08 10.34
C ARG A 140 24.15 -7.03 11.50
N ASN A 141 23.82 -8.31 11.31
CA ASN A 141 23.98 -9.33 12.35
C ASN A 141 23.36 -8.92 13.70
N GLY A 142 22.23 -8.19 13.66
CA GLY A 142 21.54 -7.68 14.84
C GLY A 142 22.21 -6.51 15.56
N LYS A 143 23.22 -5.88 14.96
CA LYS A 143 23.87 -4.68 15.49
C LYS A 143 23.60 -3.47 14.60
N THR A 144 23.11 -2.40 15.21
CA THR A 144 23.03 -1.08 14.57
C THR A 144 24.42 -0.49 14.44
N ILE A 145 24.77 -0.08 13.22
CA ILE A 145 26.05 0.53 12.87
C ILE A 145 25.76 1.96 12.44
N GLN A 146 26.49 2.91 13.02
CA GLN A 146 26.51 4.30 12.59
C GLN A 146 27.53 4.45 11.46
N ASP A 147 27.12 5.12 10.39
CA ASP A 147 27.96 5.47 9.26
C ASP A 147 28.22 6.99 9.28
N GLU A 148 29.31 7.37 9.96
CA GLU A 148 29.76 8.76 10.07
C GLU A 148 30.57 9.22 8.85
N ASN A 149 31.08 8.31 8.01
CA ASN A 149 32.09 8.63 6.99
C ASN A 149 31.80 8.11 5.58
N ILE A 150 30.62 7.51 5.33
CA ILE A 150 30.26 6.86 4.06
C ILE A 150 31.18 5.65 3.83
N LEU A 151 30.61 4.46 3.76
CA LEU A 151 31.31 3.17 3.76
C LEU A 151 32.24 2.88 2.54
N GLU A 152 33.18 3.74 2.18
CA GLU A 152 34.09 3.58 1.03
C GLU A 152 34.90 2.25 1.00
N LYS A 153 34.89 1.47 2.09
CA LYS A 153 35.67 0.23 2.25
C LYS A 153 34.88 -0.95 2.84
N PHE A 154 33.58 -1.07 2.60
CA PHE A 154 32.85 -2.23 3.10
C PHE A 154 33.05 -3.47 2.22
N GLU A 155 33.68 -4.51 2.77
CA GLU A 155 33.73 -5.83 2.15
C GLU A 155 32.34 -6.48 2.17
N ARG A 156 31.49 -6.13 1.19
CA ARG A 156 30.12 -6.65 1.02
C ARG A 156 29.98 -8.17 1.06
N LYS A 157 31.09 -8.91 0.86
CA LYS A 157 31.14 -10.37 0.88
C LYS A 157 31.09 -11.00 2.28
N ASN A 158 31.33 -10.22 3.33
CA ASN A 158 31.59 -10.79 4.67
C ASN A 158 30.48 -10.51 5.70
N VAL A 159 29.41 -9.79 5.34
CA VAL A 159 28.35 -9.43 6.29
C VAL A 159 26.98 -9.34 5.59
N LEU A 160 26.07 -10.24 5.95
CA LEU A 160 24.71 -10.28 5.39
C LEU A 160 23.83 -9.14 5.95
N PRO A 161 23.01 -8.50 5.11
CA PRO A 161 22.06 -7.50 5.58
C PRO A 161 21.00 -8.08 6.52
N ASP A 162 20.59 -7.28 7.50
CA ASP A 162 19.39 -7.57 8.26
C ASP A 162 18.17 -7.08 7.47
N PHE A 163 17.21 -7.97 7.24
CA PHE A 163 15.98 -7.68 6.51
C PHE A 163 14.90 -7.15 7.44
N PHE A 164 14.51 -5.89 7.25
CA PHE A 164 13.42 -5.27 7.98
C PHE A 164 12.17 -5.13 7.11
N ARG A 165 11.01 -5.38 7.72
CA ARG A 165 9.69 -5.03 7.19
C ARG A 165 9.16 -3.84 7.98
N PRO A 166 8.85 -2.70 7.34
CA PRO A 166 8.22 -1.58 8.00
C PRO A 166 6.89 -1.96 8.64
N VAL A 167 6.73 -1.61 9.91
CA VAL A 167 5.44 -1.67 10.61
C VAL A 167 4.84 -0.27 10.57
N PRO A 168 3.65 -0.08 9.97
CA PRO A 168 3.01 1.22 9.89
C PRO A 168 3.01 1.94 11.24
N ASN A 169 3.49 3.19 11.23
CA ASN A 169 3.54 4.12 12.37
C ASN A 169 4.45 3.76 13.57
N CYS A 170 5.04 2.55 13.64
CA CYS A 170 5.59 2.07 14.92
C CYS A 170 7.07 1.68 14.90
N GLY A 171 7.58 1.11 13.80
CA GLY A 171 8.92 0.53 13.79
C GLY A 171 9.12 -0.49 12.67
N PHE A 172 9.88 -1.55 12.95
CA PHE A 172 10.22 -2.58 11.99
C PHE A 172 10.14 -3.98 12.60
N ILE A 173 9.79 -4.97 11.78
CA ILE A 173 9.93 -6.40 12.10
C ILE A 173 11.11 -6.97 11.33
N LYS A 174 11.95 -7.73 12.04
CA LYS A 174 12.99 -8.57 11.45
C LYS A 174 12.65 -10.03 11.69
N TYR A 175 12.55 -10.82 10.63
CA TYR A 175 12.31 -12.26 10.71
C TYR A 175 13.62 -13.03 10.92
N GLU A 176 13.66 -13.89 11.94
CA GLU A 176 14.76 -14.83 12.15
C GLU A 176 14.55 -16.06 11.27
N ARG A 177 15.57 -16.47 10.51
CA ARG A 177 15.45 -17.47 9.44
C ARG A 177 16.55 -18.50 9.51
N GLU A 178 16.26 -19.69 9.02
CA GLU A 178 17.27 -20.70 8.67
C GLU A 178 17.34 -20.86 7.17
N LEU A 179 18.47 -20.46 6.58
CA LEU A 179 18.73 -20.65 5.16
C LEU A 179 19.00 -22.13 4.89
N LYS A 180 18.15 -22.77 4.08
CA LYS A 180 18.35 -24.15 3.63
C LYS A 180 19.10 -24.14 2.29
N GLY A 181 20.40 -23.84 2.28
CA GLY A 181 21.19 -23.85 1.04
C GLY A 181 22.63 -23.33 1.19
N LYS A 182 23.48 -23.61 0.19
CA LYS A 182 24.89 -23.16 0.14
C LYS A 182 25.07 -21.73 -0.39
N ASN A 183 24.03 -21.12 -0.95
CA ASN A 183 24.12 -19.79 -1.56
C ASN A 183 23.36 -18.79 -0.70
N GLU A 184 24.11 -17.92 -0.04
CA GLU A 184 23.63 -16.81 0.80
C GLU A 184 23.01 -15.65 -0.02
N PHE A 185 22.88 -15.83 -1.34
CA PHE A 185 22.41 -14.85 -2.33
C PHE A 185 21.20 -15.36 -3.12
N SER A 186 20.31 -16.09 -2.47
CA SER A 186 19.13 -16.57 -3.15
C SER A 186 18.01 -15.55 -3.07
N GLY A 187 17.60 -15.03 -4.23
CA GLY A 187 16.62 -13.95 -4.32
C GLY A 187 15.25 -14.28 -3.70
N LEU A 188 14.36 -13.30 -3.66
CA LEU A 188 12.95 -13.31 -3.16
C LEU A 188 12.24 -14.69 -3.08
N VAL A 189 12.39 -15.54 -4.09
CA VAL A 189 11.76 -16.88 -4.14
C VAL A 189 12.29 -17.84 -3.06
N GLU A 190 13.56 -17.74 -2.66
CA GLU A 190 14.09 -18.50 -1.52
C GLU A 190 13.85 -17.79 -0.18
N PHE A 191 13.72 -16.46 -0.17
CA PHE A 191 13.23 -15.68 0.98
C PHE A 191 11.82 -16.13 1.41
N GLU A 192 10.93 -16.45 0.46
CA GLU A 192 9.59 -16.97 0.77
C GLU A 192 9.60 -18.44 1.25
N LYS A 193 10.68 -19.19 0.99
CA LYS A 193 10.81 -20.63 1.33
C LYS A 193 11.57 -20.91 2.63
N ALA A 194 12.20 -19.90 3.23
CA ALA A 194 12.98 -20.08 4.45
C ALA A 194 12.08 -20.34 5.67
N ASP A 195 12.45 -21.32 6.51
CA ASP A 195 11.74 -21.53 7.77
C ASP A 195 11.97 -20.33 8.69
N ILE A 196 10.87 -19.68 9.09
CA ILE A 196 10.90 -18.57 10.04
C ILE A 196 10.97 -19.15 11.45
N LYS A 197 12.09 -18.90 12.14
CA LYS A 197 12.37 -19.33 13.52
C LYS A 197 11.77 -18.41 14.57
N GLY A 198 11.33 -17.24 14.15
CA GLY A 198 10.86 -16.20 15.04
C GLY A 198 10.90 -14.84 14.37
N TYR A 199 10.59 -13.82 15.13
CA TYR A 199 10.70 -12.43 14.67
C TYR A 199 11.01 -11.52 15.85
N SER A 200 11.66 -10.41 15.55
CA SER A 200 12.02 -9.37 16.52
C SER A 200 11.43 -8.04 16.06
N PHE A 201 10.96 -7.24 17.01
CA PHE A 201 10.51 -5.88 16.73
C PHE A 201 11.58 -4.86 17.11
N TYR A 202 11.73 -3.86 16.27
CA TYR A 202 12.71 -2.78 16.38
C TYR A 202 11.98 -1.44 16.31
N ASP A 203 12.45 -0.45 17.08
CA ASP A 203 11.99 0.92 16.89
C ASP A 203 12.60 1.55 15.64
N LEU A 204 12.27 2.83 15.40
CA LEU A 204 12.76 3.58 14.25
C LEU A 204 14.28 3.87 14.28
N ASP A 205 14.93 3.65 15.42
CA ASP A 205 16.38 3.76 15.62
C ASP A 205 17.08 2.40 15.47
N LEU A 206 16.35 1.38 15.03
CA LEU A 206 16.80 -0.01 14.98
C LEU A 206 17.25 -0.56 16.34
N ASN A 207 16.69 -0.06 17.45
CA ASN A 207 16.86 -0.71 18.74
C ASN A 207 15.83 -1.82 18.88
N LYS A 208 16.31 -3.05 19.04
CA LYS A 208 15.45 -4.20 19.35
C LYS A 208 14.69 -3.96 20.65
N LYS A 209 13.36 -4.10 20.61
CA LYS A 209 12.49 -3.96 21.79
C LYS A 209 12.14 -5.32 22.40
N TRP A 210 11.81 -6.29 21.56
CA TRP A 210 11.44 -7.64 21.99
C TRP A 210 11.63 -8.65 20.86
N GLU A 211 11.64 -9.94 21.22
CA GLU A 211 11.72 -11.07 20.29
C GLU A 211 10.68 -12.13 20.61
N ILE A 212 10.20 -12.80 19.57
CA ILE A 212 9.37 -14.00 19.64
C ILE A 212 10.12 -15.11 18.92
N LYS A 213 10.35 -16.23 19.60
CA LYS A 213 10.97 -17.43 19.04
C LYS A 213 9.93 -18.54 18.91
N TYR A 214 9.93 -19.22 17.78
CA TYR A 214 9.06 -20.36 17.50
C TYR A 214 9.78 -21.67 17.77
N ASN A 215 9.02 -22.68 18.21
CA ASN A 215 9.56 -24.01 18.43
C ASN A 215 9.33 -24.87 17.19
N LEU A 216 10.32 -24.89 16.29
CA LEU A 216 10.24 -25.61 15.01
C LEU A 216 9.89 -27.11 15.13
N SER A 217 10.15 -27.76 16.26
CA SER A 217 9.76 -29.18 16.45
C SER A 217 8.23 -29.38 16.51
N LYS A 218 7.47 -28.31 16.80
CA LYS A 218 6.00 -28.27 16.85
C LYS A 218 5.40 -27.35 15.76
N ASP A 219 6.13 -26.31 15.38
CA ASP A 219 5.62 -25.12 14.68
C ASP A 219 6.24 -24.92 13.29
N TYR A 220 6.34 -25.97 12.45
CA TYR A 220 6.61 -25.76 11.02
C TYR A 220 5.43 -25.01 10.39
N GLY A 221 5.72 -24.07 9.47
CA GLY A 221 4.73 -23.33 8.70
C GLY A 221 5.39 -22.28 7.81
N GLU A 222 4.90 -22.13 6.57
CA GLU A 222 5.17 -20.96 5.75
C GLU A 222 4.47 -19.76 6.41
N ASN A 223 5.24 -18.89 7.06
CA ASN A 223 4.65 -17.75 7.73
C ASN A 223 4.60 -16.55 6.77
N HIS A 224 3.43 -16.35 6.16
CA HIS A 224 3.12 -15.12 5.44
C HIS A 224 2.55 -14.08 6.41
N TYR A 225 3.34 -13.07 6.72
CA TYR A 225 2.90 -11.97 7.55
C TYR A 225 2.43 -10.81 6.67
N ARG A 226 1.22 -10.33 6.99
CA ARG A 226 0.81 -8.98 6.69
C ARG A 226 0.65 -8.29 8.04
N GLU A 227 1.36 -7.19 8.20
CA GLU A 227 1.40 -6.40 9.41
C GLU A 227 0.41 -5.26 9.29
N ILE A 228 -0.52 -5.20 10.24
CA ILE A 228 -1.34 -4.00 10.44
C ILE A 228 -1.04 -3.52 11.84
N ALA A 229 -0.78 -2.23 11.98
CA ALA A 229 -0.43 -1.67 13.27
C ALA A 229 -1.03 -0.28 13.46
N ASN A 230 -1.29 0.04 14.72
CA ASN A 230 -1.36 1.40 15.22
C ASN A 230 -0.32 1.55 16.35
N ASP A 231 -0.24 2.70 16.99
CA ASP A 231 0.80 3.01 17.99
C ASP A 231 0.85 2.05 19.20
N LYS A 232 -0.17 1.20 19.39
CA LYS A 232 -0.28 0.28 20.53
C LYS A 232 -0.30 -1.19 20.15
N TYR A 233 -0.90 -1.54 19.02
CA TYR A 233 -1.18 -2.92 18.65
C TYR A 233 -0.62 -3.27 17.29
N LEU A 234 -0.02 -4.45 17.20
CA LEU A 234 0.44 -5.09 15.98
C LEU A 234 -0.42 -6.32 15.72
N ILE A 235 -0.96 -6.44 14.52
CA ILE A 235 -1.76 -7.56 14.07
C ILE A 235 -0.97 -8.27 12.97
N LEU A 236 -0.71 -9.56 13.19
CA LEU A 236 0.02 -10.41 12.27
C LEU A 236 -0.93 -11.46 11.71
N SER A 237 -1.14 -11.46 10.39
CA SER A 237 -1.72 -12.64 9.72
C SER A 237 -0.73 -13.79 9.82
N LYS A 238 -1.22 -14.97 10.20
CA LYS A 238 -0.40 -16.17 10.34
C LYS A 238 -1.06 -17.36 9.66
N GLU A 239 -0.24 -18.11 8.94
CA GLU A 239 -0.56 -19.41 8.37
C GLU A 239 0.36 -20.45 9.01
N PHE A 240 -0.22 -21.53 9.53
CA PHE A 240 0.52 -22.65 10.10
C PHE A 240 0.21 -23.93 9.32
N TYR A 241 1.26 -24.65 8.93
CA TYR A 241 1.15 -25.94 8.28
C TYR A 241 2.19 -26.91 8.86
N GLY A 242 1.75 -27.99 9.53
CA GLY A 242 2.72 -28.93 10.08
C GLY A 242 2.13 -30.08 10.89
N LYS A 243 3.01 -30.86 11.55
CA LYS A 243 2.63 -32.03 12.36
C LYS A 243 1.65 -31.70 13.50
N ALA A 244 1.78 -30.53 14.12
CA ALA A 244 0.84 -30.06 15.14
C ALA A 244 -0.60 -29.97 14.63
N TYR A 245 -0.78 -29.71 13.34
CA TYR A 245 -2.07 -29.65 12.66
C TYR A 245 -2.31 -30.84 11.72
N LYS A 246 -1.56 -31.94 11.91
CA LYS A 246 -1.67 -33.17 11.10
C LYS A 246 -1.55 -32.92 9.59
N GLY A 247 -0.70 -31.98 9.19
CA GLY A 247 -0.48 -31.61 7.79
C GLY A 247 -1.63 -30.80 7.19
N LYS A 248 -2.32 -29.98 7.98
CA LYS A 248 -3.37 -29.05 7.52
C LYS A 248 -2.97 -27.61 7.78
N SER A 249 -3.37 -26.71 6.89
CA SER A 249 -3.19 -25.26 7.10
C SER A 249 -4.21 -24.74 8.12
N LYS A 250 -3.73 -23.88 9.03
CA LYS A 250 -4.56 -23.11 9.95
C LYS A 250 -4.23 -21.63 9.82
N TYR A 251 -5.26 -20.81 9.71
CA TYR A 251 -5.15 -19.38 9.52
C TYR A 251 -5.72 -18.62 10.71
N PHE A 252 -4.99 -17.61 11.19
CA PHE A 252 -5.47 -16.71 12.24
C PHE A 252 -4.72 -15.38 12.21
N TYR A 253 -5.21 -14.41 12.98
CA TYR A 253 -4.49 -13.19 13.29
C TYR A 253 -3.99 -13.22 14.72
N GLU A 254 -2.71 -12.94 14.96
CA GLU A 254 -2.16 -12.69 16.28
C GLU A 254 -2.24 -11.19 16.59
N VAL A 255 -2.87 -10.81 17.69
CA VAL A 255 -2.91 -9.42 18.18
C VAL A 255 -1.88 -9.28 19.29
N LYS A 256 -0.91 -8.38 19.11
CA LYS A 256 0.24 -8.17 20.00
C LYS A 256 0.26 -6.74 20.52
N ASP A 257 0.69 -6.56 21.77
CA ASP A 257 1.06 -5.24 22.30
C ASP A 257 2.45 -4.85 21.77
N ILE A 258 2.55 -3.70 21.12
CA ILE A 258 3.80 -3.24 20.48
C ILE A 258 4.89 -2.91 21.51
N THR A 259 4.51 -2.56 22.75
CA THR A 259 5.46 -2.15 23.78
C THR A 259 6.34 -3.31 24.22
N ASN A 260 5.77 -4.51 24.33
CA ASN A 260 6.43 -5.67 24.95
C ASN A 260 6.31 -6.98 24.16
N GLY A 261 5.57 -7.01 23.05
CA GLY A 261 5.38 -8.19 22.21
C GLY A 261 4.46 -9.26 22.81
N SER A 262 3.81 -8.97 23.95
CA SER A 262 2.88 -9.90 24.58
C SER A 262 1.65 -10.14 23.70
N GLU A 263 1.16 -11.37 23.69
CA GLU A 263 -0.10 -11.70 23.02
C GLU A 263 -1.27 -11.10 23.78
N VAL A 264 -2.07 -10.29 23.09
CA VAL A 264 -3.32 -9.77 23.63
C VAL A 264 -4.39 -10.86 23.49
N PHE A 265 -4.58 -11.35 22.26
CA PHE A 265 -5.44 -12.49 21.90
C PHE A 265 -5.20 -12.92 20.44
N THR A 266 -5.83 -14.02 20.03
CA THR A 266 -5.78 -14.56 18.67
C THR A 266 -7.18 -14.57 18.04
N ILE A 267 -7.27 -14.24 16.76
CA ILE A 267 -8.52 -14.21 15.99
C ILE A 267 -8.51 -15.36 14.97
N PRO A 268 -9.38 -16.37 15.09
CA PRO A 268 -9.46 -17.45 14.11
C PRO A 268 -9.98 -16.93 12.76
N ARG A 269 -9.56 -17.56 11.66
CA ARG A 269 -10.10 -17.28 10.31
C ARG A 269 -11.05 -18.38 9.82
N ASP A 270 -11.59 -19.15 10.74
CA ASP A 270 -12.63 -20.13 10.53
C ASP A 270 -13.59 -20.14 11.72
N ASP A 271 -14.80 -20.65 11.48
CA ASP A 271 -15.74 -21.07 12.51
C ASP A 271 -16.38 -22.41 12.12
N ALA A 272 -17.40 -22.85 12.87
CA ALA A 272 -18.04 -24.14 12.63
C ALA A 272 -18.72 -24.26 11.24
N LYS A 273 -18.98 -23.14 10.56
CA LYS A 273 -19.75 -23.08 9.32
C LYS A 273 -18.97 -22.49 8.15
N TYR A 274 -18.04 -21.56 8.41
CA TYR A 274 -17.36 -20.82 7.36
C TYR A 274 -15.85 -20.74 7.55
N THR A 275 -15.16 -20.60 6.40
CA THR A 275 -13.76 -20.18 6.32
C THR A 275 -13.71 -18.75 5.78
N TYR A 276 -12.87 -17.91 6.39
CA TYR A 276 -12.72 -16.50 6.05
C TYR A 276 -11.39 -16.25 5.34
N SER A 277 -11.47 -15.67 4.15
CA SER A 277 -10.28 -15.34 3.36
C SER A 277 -10.13 -13.86 3.09
N LYS A 278 -8.88 -13.39 3.28
CA LYS A 278 -8.38 -12.05 2.94
C LYS A 278 -9.16 -10.91 3.58
N SER A 279 -8.46 -10.09 4.36
CA SER A 279 -9.09 -8.98 5.07
C SER A 279 -8.70 -7.62 4.52
N ASN A 280 -9.71 -6.75 4.36
CA ASN A 280 -9.49 -5.35 4.70
C ASN A 280 -9.64 -5.26 6.22
N LEU A 281 -8.56 -4.90 6.90
CA LEU A 281 -8.49 -4.88 8.37
C LEU A 281 -7.94 -3.53 8.82
N PHE A 282 -8.57 -2.96 9.84
CA PHE A 282 -8.08 -1.75 10.48
C PHE A 282 -8.43 -1.74 11.97
N ILE A 283 -7.70 -0.91 12.72
CA ILE A 283 -7.92 -0.70 14.15
C ILE A 283 -8.50 0.70 14.32
N GLU A 284 -9.65 0.80 14.96
CA GLU A 284 -10.30 2.09 15.25
C GLU A 284 -11.04 1.99 16.59
N ASN A 285 -10.90 2.99 17.45
CA ASN A 285 -11.60 3.08 18.74
C ASN A 285 -11.48 1.80 19.60
N ASN A 286 -10.26 1.26 19.71
CA ASN A 286 -9.95 0.01 20.45
C ASN A 286 -10.69 -1.23 19.92
N LYS A 287 -11.16 -1.19 18.67
CA LYS A 287 -11.77 -2.31 17.97
C LYS A 287 -10.98 -2.67 16.73
N ILE A 288 -11.01 -3.96 16.39
CA ILE A 288 -10.46 -4.49 15.15
C ILE A 288 -11.63 -4.78 14.23
N PHE A 289 -11.68 -4.07 13.10
CA PHE A 289 -12.65 -4.31 12.04
C PHE A 289 -12.00 -5.20 10.99
N ILE A 290 -12.68 -6.29 10.63
CA ILE A 290 -12.20 -7.26 9.65
C ILE A 290 -13.30 -7.51 8.63
N PHE A 291 -13.05 -7.14 7.37
CA PHE A 291 -13.92 -7.43 6.23
C PHE A 291 -13.32 -8.52 5.38
N GLU A 292 -13.97 -9.68 5.28
CA GLU A 292 -13.41 -10.87 4.65
C GLU A 292 -14.37 -11.51 3.65
N ARG A 293 -13.81 -12.28 2.72
CA ARG A 293 -14.58 -13.18 1.85
C ARG A 293 -14.99 -14.43 2.65
N VAL A 294 -16.20 -14.92 2.38
CA VAL A 294 -16.80 -16.05 3.10
C VAL A 294 -16.88 -17.27 2.19
N PHE A 295 -16.43 -18.42 2.69
CA PHE A 295 -16.49 -19.71 2.01
C PHE A 295 -17.14 -20.74 2.92
N GLU A 296 -17.77 -21.78 2.36
CA GLU A 296 -18.20 -22.93 3.15
C GLU A 296 -17.00 -23.54 3.86
N PHE A 297 -17.16 -23.88 5.14
CA PHE A 297 -16.09 -24.51 5.90
C PHE A 297 -15.72 -25.86 5.28
N HIS A 298 -14.41 -26.07 5.09
CA HIS A 298 -13.83 -27.36 4.76
C HIS A 298 -12.83 -27.76 5.84
N LYS A 299 -12.76 -29.06 6.18
CA LYS A 299 -11.93 -29.58 7.27
C LYS A 299 -10.42 -29.36 7.09
N ASP A 300 -10.00 -28.98 5.89
CA ASP A 300 -8.60 -28.72 5.54
C ASP A 300 -8.29 -27.22 5.46
N SER A 301 -9.27 -26.36 5.76
CA SER A 301 -9.17 -24.90 5.65
C SER A 301 -8.82 -24.39 4.24
N GLU A 302 -8.83 -25.27 3.24
CA GLU A 302 -8.71 -24.93 1.84
C GLU A 302 -10.01 -24.28 1.36
N TYR A 303 -9.87 -23.21 0.59
CA TYR A 303 -11.01 -22.54 -0.03
C TYR A 303 -10.79 -22.40 -1.53
N ASP A 304 -11.81 -22.78 -2.28
CA ASP A 304 -11.87 -22.60 -3.72
C ASP A 304 -12.31 -21.15 -4.02
N ASN A 305 -11.42 -20.37 -4.65
CA ASN A 305 -11.69 -18.98 -5.00
C ASN A 305 -12.94 -18.81 -5.89
N THR A 306 -13.39 -19.86 -6.58
CA THR A 306 -14.61 -19.88 -7.40
C THR A 306 -15.90 -20.10 -6.59
N LYS A 307 -15.80 -20.47 -5.31
CA LYS A 307 -16.93 -20.82 -4.42
C LYS A 307 -17.11 -19.84 -3.25
N CYS A 308 -16.73 -18.59 -3.44
CA CYS A 308 -16.96 -17.51 -2.48
C CYS A 308 -18.46 -17.25 -2.34
N LEU A 309 -19.02 -17.38 -1.13
CA LEU A 309 -20.45 -17.18 -0.86
C LEU A 309 -20.85 -15.71 -0.72
N GLY A 310 -19.90 -14.84 -0.37
CA GLY A 310 -20.15 -13.43 -0.13
C GLY A 310 -19.06 -12.81 0.74
N ILE A 311 -19.43 -11.85 1.57
CA ILE A 311 -18.54 -11.15 2.50
C ILE A 311 -19.03 -11.16 3.94
N SER A 312 -18.10 -11.01 4.88
CA SER A 312 -18.36 -10.85 6.29
C SER A 312 -17.80 -9.54 6.82
N LYS A 313 -18.40 -9.08 7.93
CA LYS A 313 -17.83 -8.09 8.83
C LYS A 313 -17.69 -8.73 10.19
N ARG A 314 -16.48 -8.77 10.73
CA ARG A 314 -16.20 -9.19 12.10
C ARG A 314 -15.57 -8.05 12.87
N VAL A 315 -16.10 -7.75 14.05
CA VAL A 315 -15.58 -6.71 14.92
C VAL A 315 -15.18 -7.34 16.25
N TYR A 316 -13.92 -7.18 16.61
CA TYR A 316 -13.38 -7.62 17.90
C TYR A 316 -13.10 -6.42 18.78
N ASP A 317 -13.51 -6.50 20.03
CA ASP A 317 -13.11 -5.54 21.05
C ASP A 317 -11.79 -5.97 21.67
N ILE A 318 -10.80 -5.07 21.68
CA ILE A 318 -9.44 -5.40 22.13
C ILE A 318 -9.36 -5.46 23.65
N GLU A 319 -10.17 -4.68 24.37
CA GLU A 319 -10.18 -4.65 25.84
C GLU A 319 -10.84 -5.90 26.41
N THR A 320 -12.03 -6.26 25.90
CA THR A 320 -12.74 -7.47 26.34
C THR A 320 -12.23 -8.74 25.65
N LYS A 321 -11.36 -8.60 24.63
CA LYS A 321 -10.75 -9.70 23.87
C LYS A 321 -11.79 -10.62 23.23
N SER A 322 -12.91 -10.06 22.79
CA SER A 322 -14.07 -10.83 22.33
C SER A 322 -14.60 -10.36 20.99
N LEU A 323 -15.15 -11.28 20.22
CA LEU A 323 -15.99 -10.98 19.06
C LEU A 323 -17.26 -10.27 19.55
N VAL A 324 -17.48 -9.03 19.12
CA VAL A 324 -18.66 -8.23 19.50
C VAL A 324 -19.69 -8.12 18.37
N GLU A 325 -19.26 -8.32 17.12
CA GLU A 325 -20.15 -8.30 15.97
C GLU A 325 -19.65 -9.27 14.90
N GLN A 326 -20.54 -10.09 14.36
CA GLN A 326 -20.32 -10.88 13.15
C GLN A 326 -21.55 -10.77 12.26
N LYS A 327 -21.35 -10.22 11.05
CA LYS A 327 -22.40 -10.07 10.04
C LYS A 327 -21.94 -10.67 8.73
N LEU A 328 -22.90 -11.20 7.96
CA LEU A 328 -22.68 -11.87 6.69
C LEU A 328 -23.61 -11.26 5.66
N MET A 329 -23.10 -11.06 4.45
CA MET A 329 -23.90 -10.80 3.26
C MET A 329 -23.50 -11.83 2.22
N PHE A 330 -24.47 -12.57 1.72
CA PHE A 330 -24.26 -13.53 0.64
C PHE A 330 -24.52 -12.86 -0.70
N TRP A 331 -23.85 -13.33 -1.76
CA TRP A 331 -24.07 -12.81 -3.10
C TRP A 331 -25.54 -12.86 -3.52
N THR A 332 -26.27 -13.89 -3.09
CA THR A 332 -27.71 -14.02 -3.36
C THR A 332 -28.56 -12.89 -2.78
N ASP A 333 -28.08 -12.19 -1.77
CA ASP A 333 -28.77 -11.04 -1.17
C ASP A 333 -28.77 -9.83 -2.12
N LEU A 334 -27.92 -9.83 -3.14
CA LEU A 334 -27.87 -8.81 -4.18
C LEU A 334 -28.79 -9.12 -5.39
N ASN A 335 -29.51 -10.24 -5.38
CA ASN A 335 -30.41 -10.64 -6.48
C ASN A 335 -31.58 -9.67 -6.71
N THR A 336 -31.87 -8.81 -5.74
CA THR A 336 -32.83 -7.70 -5.91
C THR A 336 -32.32 -6.60 -6.82
N PHE A 337 -31.00 -6.51 -7.05
CA PHE A 337 -30.35 -5.50 -7.88
C PHE A 337 -29.88 -6.07 -9.23
N PHE A 338 -29.23 -7.24 -9.21
CA PHE A 338 -28.71 -7.90 -10.40
C PHE A 338 -28.83 -9.42 -10.25
N GLU A 339 -29.04 -10.13 -11.35
CA GLU A 339 -28.99 -11.60 -11.36
C GLU A 339 -27.55 -12.07 -11.06
N ILE A 340 -27.35 -12.63 -9.87
CA ILE A 340 -26.05 -13.05 -9.38
C ILE A 340 -26.13 -14.47 -8.80
N SER A 341 -25.20 -15.31 -9.21
CA SER A 341 -25.14 -16.67 -8.70
C SER A 341 -24.76 -16.70 -7.21
N LYS A 342 -25.00 -17.85 -6.57
CA LYS A 342 -24.54 -18.16 -5.19
C LYS A 342 -23.06 -17.84 -4.95
N TYR A 343 -22.23 -17.90 -5.99
CA TYR A 343 -20.79 -17.69 -5.89
C TYR A 343 -20.29 -16.33 -6.43
N GLY A 344 -21.20 -15.38 -6.62
CA GLY A 344 -20.84 -14.01 -6.99
C GLY A 344 -20.53 -13.80 -8.46
N LYS A 345 -20.92 -14.74 -9.33
CA LYS A 345 -20.87 -14.52 -10.79
C LYS A 345 -22.07 -13.70 -11.24
N LEU A 346 -21.79 -12.56 -11.85
CA LEU A 346 -22.71 -11.75 -12.63
C LEU A 346 -22.43 -12.01 -14.11
N LYS A 347 -23.35 -12.68 -14.82
CA LYS A 347 -23.10 -13.26 -16.15
C LYS A 347 -21.88 -14.21 -16.09
N SER A 348 -20.77 -13.86 -16.75
CA SER A 348 -19.52 -14.60 -16.75
C SER A 348 -18.48 -14.10 -15.73
N ASP A 349 -18.73 -12.96 -15.09
CA ASP A 349 -17.71 -12.20 -14.37
C ASP A 349 -17.88 -12.36 -12.86
N PHE A 350 -16.78 -12.53 -12.14
CA PHE A 350 -16.76 -12.51 -10.68
C PHE A 350 -16.59 -11.07 -10.18
N ILE A 351 -17.00 -10.78 -8.96
CA ILE A 351 -16.75 -9.50 -8.30
C ILE A 351 -15.71 -9.67 -7.20
N HIS A 352 -14.75 -8.76 -7.13
CA HIS A 352 -13.78 -8.65 -6.04
C HIS A 352 -13.90 -7.27 -5.39
N PHE A 353 -14.26 -7.24 -4.10
CA PHE A 353 -14.31 -6.00 -3.33
C PHE A 353 -12.91 -5.60 -2.86
N LEU A 354 -12.58 -4.32 -3.02
CA LEU A 354 -11.23 -3.77 -2.93
C LEU A 354 -11.06 -2.80 -1.76
N ASP A 355 -12.11 -2.06 -1.38
CA ASP A 355 -12.07 -1.18 -0.21
C ASP A 355 -13.40 -1.15 0.55
N PHE A 356 -13.28 -0.97 1.86
CA PHE A 356 -14.37 -0.99 2.82
C PHE A 356 -14.24 0.20 3.77
N ARG A 357 -15.31 0.98 3.93
CA ARG A 357 -15.37 2.11 4.86
C ARG A 357 -16.60 2.00 5.74
N VAL A 358 -16.43 2.24 7.04
CA VAL A 358 -17.54 2.31 8.00
C VAL A 358 -17.84 3.78 8.25
N THR A 359 -19.11 4.12 8.13
CA THR A 359 -19.64 5.46 8.41
C THR A 359 -20.01 5.59 9.90
N THR A 360 -20.17 6.82 10.38
CA THR A 360 -20.52 7.09 11.77
C THR A 360 -21.90 6.56 12.17
N ASP A 361 -22.83 6.42 11.23
CA ASP A 361 -24.16 5.81 11.45
C ASP A 361 -24.15 4.26 11.37
N GLY A 362 -22.99 3.68 11.06
CA GLY A 362 -22.76 2.23 11.05
C GLY A 362 -22.92 1.56 9.68
N LYS A 363 -23.25 2.30 8.60
CA LYS A 363 -23.26 1.75 7.24
C LYS A 363 -21.87 1.35 6.78
N THR A 364 -21.80 0.33 5.93
CA THR A 364 -20.56 -0.09 5.27
C THR A 364 -20.60 0.28 3.79
N ILE A 365 -19.63 1.08 3.37
CA ILE A 365 -19.44 1.55 1.99
C ILE A 365 -18.36 0.69 1.36
N VAL A 366 -18.69 0.05 0.24
CA VAL A 366 -17.82 -0.92 -0.41
C VAL A 366 -17.66 -0.57 -1.88
N VAL A 367 -16.43 -0.68 -2.38
CA VAL A 367 -16.13 -0.60 -3.80
C VAL A 367 -15.37 -1.84 -4.25
N GLY A 368 -15.54 -2.21 -5.52
CA GLY A 368 -14.87 -3.39 -6.09
C GLY A 368 -14.87 -3.37 -7.61
N GLU A 369 -14.26 -4.39 -8.19
CA GLU A 369 -14.19 -4.56 -9.63
C GLU A 369 -14.61 -5.96 -10.04
N GLY A 370 -15.26 -6.03 -11.20
CA GLY A 370 -15.53 -7.29 -11.88
C GLY A 370 -14.24 -7.83 -12.50
N PHE A 371 -14.10 -9.15 -12.56
CA PHE A 371 -13.01 -9.80 -13.29
C PHE A 371 -13.46 -11.14 -13.89
N ASN A 372 -12.81 -11.53 -14.98
CA ASN A 372 -13.05 -12.78 -15.67
C ASN A 372 -11.72 -13.54 -15.84
N PRO A 373 -11.50 -14.63 -15.08
CA PRO A 373 -10.34 -15.48 -15.25
C PRO A 373 -10.53 -16.41 -16.47
N GLY A 374 -9.55 -16.41 -17.37
CA GLY A 374 -9.46 -17.30 -18.53
C GLY A 374 -8.00 -17.57 -18.87
N GLN A 375 -7.68 -17.87 -20.14
CA GLN A 375 -6.27 -17.88 -20.60
C GLN A 375 -5.61 -16.51 -20.38
N SER A 376 -6.40 -15.44 -20.48
CA SER A 376 -6.03 -14.08 -20.09
C SER A 376 -7.08 -13.57 -19.13
N THR A 377 -6.64 -12.91 -18.06
CA THR A 377 -7.57 -12.35 -17.08
C THR A 377 -8.03 -10.97 -17.54
N SER A 378 -9.35 -10.77 -17.52
CA SER A 378 -9.93 -9.47 -17.86
C SER A 378 -10.43 -8.76 -16.61
N ILE A 379 -10.06 -7.50 -16.41
CA ILE A 379 -10.67 -6.62 -15.41
C ILE A 379 -11.80 -5.83 -16.08
N LYS A 380 -12.94 -5.76 -15.39
CA LYS A 380 -14.25 -5.38 -15.95
C LYS A 380 -14.82 -4.17 -15.20
N ASN A 381 -16.13 -4.05 -15.13
CA ASN A 381 -16.80 -2.87 -14.57
C ASN A 381 -16.45 -2.64 -13.09
N PHE A 382 -16.57 -1.39 -12.66
CA PHE A 382 -16.42 -1.00 -11.27
C PHE A 382 -17.78 -1.12 -10.57
N TYR A 383 -17.79 -1.50 -9.30
CA TYR A 383 -19.01 -1.72 -8.53
C TYR A 383 -18.99 -0.94 -7.23
N THR A 384 -20.16 -0.47 -6.83
CA THR A 384 -20.38 0.22 -5.56
C THR A 384 -21.49 -0.48 -4.79
N LEU A 385 -21.31 -0.63 -3.48
CA LEU A 385 -22.24 -1.30 -2.59
C LEU A 385 -22.38 -0.49 -1.30
N ILE A 386 -23.62 -0.29 -0.86
CA ILE A 386 -23.97 0.25 0.44
C ILE A 386 -24.65 -0.85 1.23
N LEU A 387 -24.09 -1.19 2.39
CA LEU A 387 -24.71 -2.06 3.37
C LEU A 387 -25.19 -1.21 4.55
N ASP A 388 -26.42 -1.45 5.01
CA ASP A 388 -26.94 -0.80 6.20
C ASP A 388 -26.16 -1.21 7.46
N LYS A 389 -26.53 -0.63 8.61
CA LYS A 389 -25.94 -0.99 9.90
C LYS A 389 -26.11 -2.46 10.27
N ASP A 390 -27.09 -3.17 9.72
CA ASP A 390 -27.37 -4.60 9.92
C ASP A 390 -26.71 -5.47 8.84
N PHE A 391 -25.87 -4.85 7.99
CA PHE A 391 -25.13 -5.46 6.89
C PHE A 391 -26.00 -6.01 5.75
N LYS A 392 -27.20 -5.44 5.57
CA LYS A 392 -28.09 -5.73 4.44
C LYS A 392 -27.84 -4.74 3.31
N ALA A 393 -27.94 -5.20 2.07
CA ALA A 393 -27.72 -4.36 0.90
C ALA A 393 -28.83 -3.31 0.71
N GLU A 394 -28.49 -2.03 0.82
CA GLU A 394 -29.36 -0.90 0.48
C GLU A 394 -29.24 -0.51 -1.00
N SER A 395 -28.02 -0.61 -1.55
CA SER A 395 -27.74 -0.23 -2.93
C SER A 395 -26.59 -1.06 -3.47
N PHE A 396 -26.72 -1.55 -4.69
CA PHE A 396 -25.63 -2.16 -5.45
C PHE A 396 -25.68 -1.62 -6.89
N LYS A 397 -24.63 -0.94 -7.34
CA LYS A 397 -24.59 -0.28 -8.65
C LYS A 397 -23.32 -0.64 -9.42
N GLU A 398 -23.50 -0.86 -10.72
CA GLU A 398 -22.44 -1.05 -11.70
C GLU A 398 -22.08 0.30 -12.35
N ILE A 399 -20.77 0.56 -12.47
CA ILE A 399 -20.20 1.69 -13.17
C ILE A 399 -19.39 1.13 -14.34
N ALA A 400 -19.90 1.38 -15.56
CA ALA A 400 -19.24 0.91 -16.76
C ALA A 400 -17.83 1.51 -16.90
N LYS A 401 -16.83 0.66 -17.16
CA LYS A 401 -15.47 1.10 -17.48
C LYS A 401 -14.88 0.28 -18.62
N GLN A 402 -13.80 0.79 -19.20
CA GLN A 402 -13.04 0.11 -20.22
C GLN A 402 -12.45 -1.19 -19.67
N LYS A 403 -12.40 -2.20 -20.53
CA LYS A 403 -11.87 -3.51 -20.18
C LYS A 403 -10.34 -3.45 -20.19
N ASN A 404 -9.71 -3.88 -19.10
CA ASN A 404 -8.28 -4.16 -19.06
C ASN A 404 -8.06 -5.68 -19.22
N THR A 405 -7.03 -6.10 -19.95
CA THR A 405 -6.69 -7.52 -20.17
C THR A 405 -5.22 -7.78 -19.86
N ILE A 406 -4.98 -8.78 -19.01
CA ILE A 406 -3.67 -9.29 -18.65
C ILE A 406 -3.46 -10.57 -19.44
N ASN A 407 -2.62 -10.49 -20.47
CA ASN A 407 -2.35 -11.60 -21.38
C ASN A 407 -1.54 -12.70 -20.70
N ASP A 408 -1.82 -13.95 -21.07
CA ASP A 408 -1.11 -15.16 -20.61
C ASP A 408 -1.02 -15.31 -19.09
N TYR A 409 -2.01 -14.77 -18.38
CA TYR A 409 -2.09 -14.81 -16.94
C TYR A 409 -3.51 -15.09 -16.48
N SER A 410 -3.70 -16.22 -15.78
CA SER A 410 -4.97 -16.60 -15.17
C SER A 410 -4.88 -16.42 -13.67
N ALA A 411 -5.65 -15.48 -13.13
CA ALA A 411 -5.65 -15.20 -11.70
C ALA A 411 -7.03 -14.80 -11.19
N TYR A 412 -7.26 -15.13 -9.91
CA TYR A 412 -8.47 -14.76 -9.18
C TYR A 412 -8.21 -13.54 -8.31
N GLY A 413 -9.28 -12.89 -7.85
CA GLY A 413 -9.24 -11.59 -7.14
C GLY A 413 -8.17 -11.45 -6.05
N ASN A 414 -7.95 -12.49 -5.23
CA ASN A 414 -6.91 -12.43 -4.19
C ASN A 414 -5.50 -12.21 -4.77
N THR A 415 -5.16 -12.96 -5.81
CA THR A 415 -3.87 -12.88 -6.53
C THR A 415 -3.77 -11.60 -7.34
N LEU A 416 -4.86 -11.18 -8.00
CA LEU A 416 -4.91 -9.95 -8.79
C LEU A 416 -4.59 -8.72 -7.92
N GLU A 417 -5.23 -8.58 -6.77
CA GLU A 417 -4.98 -7.44 -5.88
C GLU A 417 -3.60 -7.53 -5.21
N LYS A 418 -3.09 -8.73 -4.84
CA LYS A 418 -1.72 -8.88 -4.31
C LYS A 418 -0.69 -8.28 -5.28
N ASN A 419 -0.93 -8.44 -6.57
CA ASN A 419 -0.05 -7.98 -7.64
C ASN A 419 -0.44 -6.61 -8.20
N GLY A 420 -1.39 -5.87 -7.59
CA GLY A 420 -1.81 -4.55 -8.06
C GLY A 420 -2.42 -4.54 -9.47
N LEU A 421 -3.08 -5.61 -9.87
CA LEU A 421 -3.59 -5.82 -11.25
C LEU A 421 -5.01 -5.31 -11.48
N PHE A 422 -5.64 -4.78 -10.44
CA PHE A 422 -6.93 -4.10 -10.51
C PHE A 422 -6.74 -2.64 -10.96
N ASP A 423 -7.77 -2.03 -11.56
CA ASP A 423 -7.65 -0.63 -11.99
C ASP A 423 -7.95 0.35 -10.84
N TYR A 424 -8.52 -0.12 -9.72
CA TYR A 424 -8.60 0.62 -8.47
C TYR A 424 -7.21 1.06 -7.99
N MET A 425 -7.10 2.35 -7.67
CA MET A 425 -5.84 2.95 -7.25
C MET A 425 -5.78 3.08 -5.73
N TYR A 426 -6.66 3.91 -5.17
CA TYR A 426 -6.73 4.19 -3.73
C TYR A 426 -8.02 4.95 -3.41
N SER A 427 -8.28 5.12 -2.11
CA SER A 427 -9.36 5.94 -1.59
C SER A 427 -8.87 7.00 -0.61
N GLN A 428 -9.67 8.02 -0.40
CA GLN A 428 -9.45 9.06 0.61
C GLN A 428 -10.74 9.35 1.37
N LYS A 429 -10.63 9.57 2.67
CA LYS A 429 -11.70 10.18 3.48
C LYS A 429 -11.62 11.69 3.32
N ILE A 430 -12.66 12.34 2.80
CA ILE A 430 -12.67 13.79 2.55
C ILE A 430 -12.95 14.52 3.87
N LYS A 431 -14.14 14.30 4.43
CA LYS A 431 -14.61 14.81 5.72
C LYS A 431 -15.74 13.90 6.22
N ASN A 432 -15.92 13.76 7.53
CA ASN A 432 -17.01 12.97 8.12
C ASN A 432 -17.18 11.60 7.44
N ASP A 433 -18.36 11.30 6.90
CA ASP A 433 -18.68 10.07 6.18
C ASP A 433 -18.58 10.21 4.66
N GLU A 434 -17.80 11.17 4.17
CA GLU A 434 -17.57 11.37 2.76
C GLU A 434 -16.24 10.73 2.31
N PHE A 435 -16.32 9.95 1.25
CA PHE A 435 -15.20 9.19 0.71
C PHE A 435 -15.08 9.40 -0.79
N VAL A 436 -13.85 9.35 -1.30
CA VAL A 436 -13.56 9.33 -2.73
C VAL A 436 -12.69 8.13 -3.06
N TYR A 437 -12.98 7.51 -4.21
CA TYR A 437 -12.30 6.33 -4.73
C TYR A 437 -11.83 6.61 -6.15
N PHE A 438 -10.58 6.28 -6.44
CA PHE A 438 -9.95 6.53 -7.74
C PHE A 438 -9.67 5.22 -8.45
N TYR A 439 -9.90 5.20 -9.76
CA TYR A 439 -9.59 4.06 -10.61
C TYR A 439 -9.19 4.50 -12.02
N GLY A 440 -8.37 3.69 -12.70
CA GLY A 440 -8.06 3.89 -14.12
C GLY A 440 -9.21 3.39 -15.02
N ASP A 441 -9.65 4.21 -15.97
CA ASP A 441 -10.69 3.83 -16.94
C ASP A 441 -10.13 3.75 -18.37
N ASN A 442 -9.20 2.82 -18.57
CA ASN A 442 -8.43 2.74 -19.80
C ASN A 442 -8.47 1.34 -20.37
N GLU A 443 -8.63 1.22 -21.68
CA GLU A 443 -8.35 -0.05 -22.34
C GLU A 443 -6.84 -0.24 -22.33
N VAL A 444 -6.38 -1.21 -21.56
CA VAL A 444 -4.98 -1.60 -21.54
C VAL A 444 -4.89 -3.09 -21.84
N LYS A 445 -3.96 -3.46 -22.72
CA LYS A 445 -3.55 -4.84 -22.96
C LYS A 445 -2.11 -4.95 -22.51
N ARG A 446 -1.86 -5.68 -21.42
CA ARG A 446 -0.51 -5.88 -20.88
C ARG A 446 -0.13 -7.34 -20.96
N GLY A 447 1.11 -7.63 -21.37
CA GLY A 447 1.73 -8.91 -21.02
C GLY A 447 2.02 -8.92 -19.51
N PHE A 448 1.99 -10.10 -18.89
CA PHE A 448 2.30 -10.23 -17.46
C PHE A 448 3.64 -9.59 -17.07
N LEU A 449 4.69 -9.81 -17.89
CA LEU A 449 6.02 -9.23 -17.66
C LEU A 449 6.03 -7.69 -17.71
N ASN A 450 5.26 -7.08 -18.62
CA ASN A 450 5.09 -5.62 -18.70
C ASN A 450 4.29 -5.04 -17.51
N THR A 451 3.77 -5.90 -16.63
CA THR A 451 3.01 -5.48 -15.44
C THR A 451 3.84 -5.59 -14.16
N ILE A 452 4.95 -6.33 -14.20
CA ILE A 452 5.86 -6.54 -13.06
C ILE A 452 7.16 -5.74 -13.23
N ILE A 453 7.53 -5.38 -14.47
CA ILE A 453 8.72 -4.58 -14.78
C ILE A 453 8.24 -3.24 -15.39
N PRO A 454 8.17 -2.15 -14.60
CA PRO A 454 7.65 -0.86 -15.04
C PRO A 454 8.43 -0.25 -16.21
N GLU A 455 9.74 -0.52 -16.35
CA GLU A 455 10.52 0.02 -17.48
C GLU A 455 10.11 -0.58 -18.84
N LEU A 456 9.51 -1.77 -18.85
CA LEU A 456 8.94 -2.40 -20.07
C LEU A 456 7.50 -1.92 -20.34
N ALA A 457 6.88 -1.21 -19.39
CA ALA A 457 5.51 -0.73 -19.49
C ALA A 457 5.44 0.61 -20.25
N GLU A 458 5.67 0.59 -21.56
CA GLU A 458 5.34 1.73 -22.43
C GLU A 458 3.83 2.09 -22.44
N ALA A 459 2.96 1.33 -21.74
CA ALA A 459 1.53 1.18 -22.02
C ALA A 459 0.55 1.99 -21.16
N LEU A 460 0.84 3.25 -20.79
CA LEU A 460 -0.26 4.17 -20.45
C LEU A 460 -0.67 4.93 -21.71
N PRO A 461 -1.93 4.84 -22.15
CA PRO A 461 -2.38 5.50 -23.37
C PRO A 461 -2.32 7.02 -23.24
N ASP A 462 -2.02 7.72 -24.34
CA ASP A 462 -1.92 9.20 -24.41
C ASP A 462 -3.20 9.93 -23.96
N ASN A 463 -4.34 9.23 -23.91
CA ASN A 463 -5.62 9.72 -23.41
C ASN A 463 -6.04 8.94 -22.16
N TRP A 464 -5.26 9.07 -21.09
CA TRP A 464 -5.55 8.38 -19.84
C TRP A 464 -6.84 8.94 -19.21
N VAL A 465 -7.79 8.07 -18.83
CA VAL A 465 -9.03 8.47 -18.16
C VAL A 465 -8.97 8.09 -16.70
N LEU A 466 -9.18 9.08 -15.83
CA LEU A 466 -9.35 8.89 -14.40
C LEU A 466 -10.83 8.75 -14.08
N GLY A 467 -11.21 7.62 -13.52
CA GLY A 467 -12.50 7.42 -12.88
C GLY A 467 -12.46 7.87 -11.42
N ILE A 468 -13.47 8.63 -11.01
CA ILE A 468 -13.63 9.11 -9.63
C ILE A 468 -15.02 8.73 -9.17
N VAL A 469 -15.11 8.01 -8.05
CA VAL A 469 -16.37 7.69 -7.38
C VAL A 469 -16.38 8.41 -6.04
N THR A 470 -17.42 9.19 -5.78
CA THR A 470 -17.61 9.90 -4.51
C THR A 470 -18.80 9.29 -3.79
N TYR A 471 -18.64 9.01 -2.50
CA TYR A 471 -19.73 8.79 -1.58
C TYR A 471 -19.92 10.04 -0.72
N ALA A 472 -21.05 10.73 -0.88
CA ALA A 472 -21.39 11.93 -0.11
C ALA A 472 -22.92 12.03 0.01
N ASP A 473 -23.42 12.66 1.07
CA ASP A 473 -24.85 12.82 1.34
C ASP A 473 -25.66 11.50 1.27
N GLY A 474 -25.03 10.38 1.64
CA GLY A 474 -25.66 9.06 1.63
C GLY A 474 -25.70 8.36 0.27
N GLU A 475 -25.17 8.96 -0.80
CA GLU A 475 -25.24 8.43 -2.16
C GLU A 475 -23.89 8.37 -2.88
N PHE A 476 -23.81 7.49 -3.87
CA PHE A 476 -22.67 7.42 -4.79
C PHE A 476 -22.89 8.28 -6.04
N LYS A 477 -21.90 9.12 -6.34
CA LYS A 477 -21.73 9.84 -7.61
C LYS A 477 -20.48 9.34 -8.31
N ASN A 478 -20.43 9.42 -9.63
CA ASN A 478 -19.24 9.08 -10.40
C ASN A 478 -18.99 10.12 -11.49
N GLN A 479 -17.71 10.35 -11.77
CA GLN A 479 -17.24 11.20 -12.84
C GLN A 479 -16.01 10.59 -13.52
N LYS A 480 -15.80 10.95 -14.78
CA LYS A 480 -14.65 10.52 -15.57
C LYS A 480 -13.94 11.74 -16.10
N VAL A 481 -12.65 11.84 -15.80
CA VAL A 481 -11.81 12.97 -16.22
C VAL A 481 -10.82 12.45 -17.24
N LYS A 482 -10.88 12.97 -18.47
CA LYS A 482 -9.86 12.71 -19.48
C LYS A 482 -8.63 13.53 -19.16
N LEU A 483 -7.54 12.86 -18.85
CA LEU A 483 -6.25 13.47 -18.61
C LEU A 483 -5.49 13.46 -19.93
N LYS A 484 -5.40 14.66 -20.52
CA LYS A 484 -4.70 14.88 -21.78
C LYS A 484 -3.40 15.61 -21.50
N THR A 485 -2.33 15.14 -22.12
CA THR A 485 -1.09 15.89 -22.28
C THR A 485 -0.64 15.76 -23.72
N SER A 486 -0.06 16.85 -24.25
CA SER A 486 0.51 16.87 -25.60
C SER A 486 1.95 16.36 -25.64
N LYS A 487 2.58 16.12 -24.48
CA LYS A 487 4.04 15.97 -24.37
C LYS A 487 4.51 14.84 -23.44
N GLY A 488 3.62 14.12 -22.77
CA GLY A 488 4.01 13.15 -21.74
C GLY A 488 2.93 12.18 -21.30
N LYS A 489 3.03 11.70 -20.07
CA LYS A 489 2.08 10.81 -19.38
C LYS A 489 1.69 11.41 -18.04
N ILE A 490 0.44 11.23 -17.61
CA ILE A 490 -0.06 11.75 -16.34
C ILE A 490 -0.33 10.58 -15.38
N TYR A 491 0.24 10.65 -14.18
CA TYR A 491 0.09 9.69 -13.09
C TYR A 491 -0.59 10.38 -11.91
N PRO A 492 -1.78 9.93 -11.48
CA PRO A 492 -2.38 10.51 -10.29
C PRO A 492 -1.83 9.90 -9.02
N LEU A 493 -1.53 10.76 -8.08
CA LEU A 493 -1.00 10.42 -6.78
C LEU A 493 -1.93 10.97 -5.70
N LYS A 494 -1.91 10.31 -4.53
CA LYS A 494 -2.67 10.76 -3.38
C LYS A 494 -2.19 12.15 -2.94
N ALA A 495 -3.14 13.00 -2.55
CA ALA A 495 -2.84 14.33 -2.02
C ALA A 495 -3.57 14.56 -0.70
N LYS A 496 -3.50 15.79 -0.18
CA LYS A 496 -4.30 16.20 0.98
C LYS A 496 -5.79 15.94 0.73
N LYS A 497 -6.54 15.67 1.79
CA LYS A 497 -7.99 15.39 1.73
C LYS A 497 -8.74 16.37 0.80
N GLY A 498 -9.49 15.81 -0.15
CA GLY A 498 -10.27 16.59 -1.14
C GLY A 498 -9.46 17.08 -2.35
N TYR A 499 -8.22 16.63 -2.51
CA TYR A 499 -7.34 16.96 -3.64
C TYR A 499 -6.70 15.71 -4.23
N ILE A 500 -6.16 15.87 -5.44
CA ILE A 500 -5.35 14.86 -6.14
C ILE A 500 -4.11 15.53 -6.72
N ILE A 501 -2.98 14.81 -6.73
CA ILE A 501 -1.82 15.22 -7.52
C ILE A 501 -1.91 14.59 -8.89
N LEU A 502 -1.66 15.37 -9.93
CA LEU A 502 -1.40 14.90 -11.28
C LEU A 502 0.09 15.11 -11.56
N GLN A 503 0.86 14.02 -11.63
CA GLN A 503 2.27 14.04 -12.01
C GLN A 503 2.38 13.81 -13.52
N GLU A 504 2.80 14.82 -14.26
CA GLU A 504 3.03 14.76 -15.70
C GLU A 504 4.51 14.50 -15.99
N VAL A 505 4.83 13.35 -16.58
CA VAL A 505 6.18 12.93 -16.97
C VAL A 505 6.31 13.07 -18.49
N THR A 506 7.20 13.94 -18.94
CA THR A 506 7.56 14.13 -20.35
C THR A 506 8.96 13.55 -20.63
N LYS A 507 9.41 13.57 -21.89
CA LYS A 507 10.78 13.14 -22.23
C LYS A 507 11.88 13.96 -21.54
N SER A 508 11.59 15.20 -21.17
CA SER A 508 12.59 16.17 -20.71
C SER A 508 12.32 16.73 -19.32
N ASP A 509 11.13 16.52 -18.77
CA ASP A 509 10.69 17.20 -17.54
C ASP A 509 9.60 16.42 -16.81
N VAL A 510 9.46 16.68 -15.52
CA VAL A 510 8.36 16.19 -14.67
C VAL A 510 7.69 17.38 -14.00
N GLU A 511 6.37 17.46 -14.10
CA GLU A 511 5.55 18.49 -13.47
C GLU A 511 4.57 17.82 -12.49
N ILE A 512 4.30 18.45 -11.35
CA ILE A 512 3.25 18.03 -10.42
C ILE A 512 2.24 19.15 -10.25
N ARG A 513 0.96 18.79 -10.34
CA ARG A 513 -0.17 19.70 -10.21
C ARG A 513 -1.09 19.24 -9.11
N LEU A 514 -1.43 20.13 -8.19
CA LEU A 514 -2.40 19.88 -7.14
C LEU A 514 -3.77 20.38 -7.58
N GLU A 515 -4.69 19.43 -7.82
CA GLU A 515 -6.04 19.70 -8.30
C GLU A 515 -7.06 19.41 -7.20
N LYS A 516 -8.06 20.27 -7.06
CA LYS A 516 -9.17 20.03 -6.15
C LYS A 516 -10.12 18.99 -6.77
N ILE A 517 -10.61 18.07 -5.96
CA ILE A 517 -11.64 17.14 -6.39
C ILE A 517 -12.98 17.89 -6.30
N ASP A 518 -13.69 17.97 -7.42
CA ASP A 518 -15.10 18.35 -7.41
C ASP A 518 -15.91 17.11 -6.99
N TYR A 519 -16.67 17.22 -5.90
CA TYR A 519 -17.42 16.11 -5.29
C TYR A 519 -18.88 16.48 -5.02
#